data_AF-A0A532D6J5-F1
#
_entry.id   AF-A0A532D6J5-F1
#
_cell.length_a   1.000
_cell.length_b   1.000
_cell.length_c   1.000
_cell.angle_alpha   90.00
_cell.angle_beta   90.00
_cell.angle_gamma   90.00
#
_symmetry.space_group_name_H-M   'P 1'
#
loop_
_entity.id
_entity.type
_entity.pdbx_description
1 polymer ?
#
loop_
_entity_poly.entity_id
_entity_poly.type
_entity_poly.pdbx_seq_one_letter_code
_entity_poly.pdbx_strand_id
1 'polypeptide(L)'
;MIATIRSGVLFVHTVHGLQPRMVSPNKADRVGLHDAKVGDPVLLLVDSGNVLLDAAKADQPWPDHRMIAGTLDYADSYWGEIQLSTPDGPERFEVDSLAGSKLSVFQEGTPVTVELDADNVMIDIYRRR
;
A
#
# COMPACT_ATOMS: atom_id res chain seq x y z
N MET A 1 1.02 8.39 16.41
CA MET A 1 -0.17 7.97 17.19
C MET A 1 -1.42 8.43 16.47
N ILE A 2 -2.54 7.73 16.66
CA ILE A 2 -3.84 8.15 16.11
C ILE A 2 -4.30 9.42 16.84
N ALA A 3 -4.48 10.51 16.10
CA ALA A 3 -4.86 11.81 16.63
C ALA A 3 -6.38 12.02 16.60
N THR A 4 -7.06 11.55 15.56
CA THR A 4 -8.52 11.66 15.42
C THR A 4 -9.02 10.55 14.51
N ILE A 5 -10.29 10.17 14.69
CA ILE A 5 -11.01 9.26 13.78
C ILE A 5 -12.28 10.00 13.31
N ARG A 6 -12.50 10.09 11.99
CA ARG A 6 -13.72 10.67 11.41
C ARG A 6 -14.24 9.78 10.30
N SER A 7 -15.49 9.34 10.42
CA SER A 7 -16.12 8.44 9.45
C SER A 7 -15.27 7.19 9.15
N GLY A 8 -14.62 6.63 10.18
CA GLY A 8 -13.71 5.49 10.05
C GLY A 8 -12.33 5.80 9.45
N VAL A 9 -12.06 7.04 9.02
CA VAL A 9 -10.73 7.47 8.59
C VAL A 9 -9.88 7.78 9.82
N LEU A 10 -8.72 7.14 9.93
CA LEU A 10 -7.75 7.37 11.00
C LEU A 10 -6.79 8.47 10.56
N PHE A 11 -6.70 9.55 11.33
CA PHE A 11 -5.72 10.61 11.15
C PHE A 11 -4.57 10.36 12.11
N VAL A 12 -3.42 9.99 11.57
CA VAL A 12 -2.22 9.64 12.33
C VAL A 12 -1.26 10.83 12.36
N HIS A 13 -0.95 11.31 13.56
CA HIS A 13 0.13 12.26 13.76
C HIS A 13 1.47 11.53 13.70
N THR A 14 2.34 12.07 12.86
CA THR A 14 3.73 11.66 12.68
C THR A 14 4.63 12.65 13.41
N VAL A 15 5.74 12.15 13.97
CA VAL A 15 6.74 13.01 14.61
C VAL A 15 7.59 13.72 13.54
N HIS A 16 8.05 14.93 13.84
CA HIS A 16 9.08 15.67 13.09
C HIS A 16 8.81 15.91 11.58
N GLY A 17 8.10 16.99 11.23
CA GLY A 17 8.08 17.55 9.87
C GLY A 17 7.34 16.72 8.81
N LEU A 18 6.90 15.51 9.16
CA LEU A 18 6.05 14.68 8.33
C LEU A 18 4.60 15.19 8.40
N GLN A 19 3.92 15.17 7.27
CA GLN A 19 2.49 15.50 7.22
C GLN A 19 1.68 14.43 7.96
N PRO A 20 0.53 14.79 8.58
CA PRO A 20 -0.41 13.82 9.10
C PRO A 20 -0.80 12.81 8.02
N ARG A 21 -0.99 11.54 8.43
CA ARG A 21 -1.37 10.47 7.50
C ARG A 21 -2.81 10.08 7.68
N MET A 22 -3.46 9.76 6.57
CA MET A 22 -4.81 9.22 6.56
C MET A 22 -4.72 7.74 6.25
N VAL A 23 -5.35 6.92 7.08
CA VAL A 23 -5.62 5.51 6.80
C VAL A 23 -7.12 5.41 6.54
N SER A 24 -7.50 4.99 5.33
CA SER A 24 -8.90 4.78 4.97
C SER A 24 -9.51 3.60 5.75
N PRO A 25 -10.84 3.52 5.89
CA PRO A 25 -11.49 2.37 6.53
C PRO A 25 -11.04 1.03 5.93
N ASN A 26 -11.04 0.92 4.60
CA ASN A 26 -10.64 -0.32 3.91
C ASN A 26 -9.19 -0.72 4.21
N LYS A 27 -8.26 0.26 4.27
CA LYS A 27 -6.87 -0.02 4.66
C LYS A 27 -6.80 -0.41 6.14
N ALA A 28 -7.55 0.28 7.00
CA ALA A 28 -7.58 -0.03 8.43
C ALA A 28 -8.11 -1.46 8.70
N ASP A 29 -9.09 -1.93 7.94
CA ASP A 29 -9.60 -3.30 8.01
C ASP A 29 -8.51 -4.31 7.66
N ARG A 30 -7.85 -4.13 6.51
CA ARG A 30 -6.78 -5.00 6.01
C ARG A 30 -5.59 -5.08 6.96
N VAL A 31 -5.19 -3.94 7.52
CA VAL A 31 -3.99 -3.84 8.35
C VAL A 31 -4.24 -3.99 9.85
N GLY A 32 -5.43 -4.47 10.23
CA GLY A 32 -5.77 -4.75 11.63
C GLY A 32 -5.91 -3.51 12.52
N LEU A 33 -6.22 -2.35 11.94
CA LEU A 33 -6.45 -1.07 12.63
C LEU A 33 -7.94 -0.67 12.75
N HIS A 34 -8.88 -1.53 12.32
CA HIS A 34 -10.32 -1.24 12.33
C HIS A 34 -10.92 -0.93 13.70
N ASP A 35 -10.31 -1.46 14.76
CA ASP A 35 -10.72 -1.26 16.17
C ASP A 35 -9.81 -0.26 16.92
N ALA A 36 -8.87 0.37 16.22
CA ALA A 36 -7.91 1.28 16.82
C ALA A 36 -8.58 2.55 17.34
N LYS A 37 -8.01 3.12 18.40
CA LYS A 37 -8.57 4.25 19.14
C LYS A 37 -7.67 5.48 19.04
N VAL A 38 -8.27 6.64 19.24
CA VAL A 38 -7.49 7.89 19.43
C VAL A 38 -6.55 7.69 20.61
N GLY A 39 -5.27 8.00 20.40
CA GLY A 39 -4.21 7.74 21.37
C GLY A 39 -3.33 6.55 21.01
N ASP A 40 -3.82 5.60 20.23
CA ASP A 40 -3.09 4.36 20.00
C ASP A 40 -1.79 4.61 19.21
N PRO A 41 -0.68 3.97 19.62
CA PRO A 41 0.55 3.98 18.86
C PRO A 41 0.38 3.09 17.62
N VAL A 42 0.80 3.64 16.48
CA VAL A 42 0.78 2.94 15.19
C VAL A 42 2.14 3.12 14.55
N LEU A 43 2.59 2.07 13.88
CA LEU A 43 3.76 2.09 13.03
C LEU A 43 3.29 2.32 11.60
N LEU A 44 4.00 3.17 10.86
CA LEU A 44 3.69 3.49 9.47
C LEU A 44 4.92 3.20 8.62
N LEU A 45 4.73 2.53 7.48
CA LEU A 45 5.73 2.43 6.44
C LEU A 45 5.37 3.41 5.33
N VAL A 46 6.32 4.28 5.02
CA VAL A 46 6.20 5.25 3.95
C VAL A 46 7.37 5.08 2.98
N ASP A 47 7.11 5.31 1.70
CA ASP A 47 8.18 5.32 0.71
C ASP A 47 8.97 6.64 0.73
N SER A 48 9.99 6.72 -0.15
CA SER A 48 10.81 7.93 -0.33
C SER A 48 10.04 9.14 -0.87
N GLY A 49 8.91 8.90 -1.57
CA GLY A 49 7.98 9.92 -2.02
C GLY A 49 6.99 10.37 -0.95
N ASN A 50 7.15 9.87 0.29
CA ASN A 50 6.26 10.14 1.40
C ASN A 50 4.82 9.67 1.09
N VAL A 51 4.65 8.54 0.43
CA VAL A 51 3.38 7.81 0.27
C VAL A 51 3.28 6.73 1.33
N LEU A 52 2.12 6.58 1.96
CA LEU A 52 1.87 5.50 2.92
C LEU A 52 1.70 4.17 2.16
N LEU A 53 2.57 3.20 2.45
CA LEU A 53 2.52 1.85 1.87
C LEU A 53 1.71 0.92 2.78
N ASP A 54 2.05 0.92 4.08
CA ASP A 54 1.41 0.04 5.04
C ASP A 54 1.42 0.61 6.47
N ALA A 55 0.62 0.01 7.36
CA ALA A 55 0.52 0.43 8.75
C ALA A 55 0.29 -0.79 9.67
N ALA A 56 0.66 -0.68 10.94
CA ALA A 56 0.41 -1.74 11.91
C ALA A 56 0.21 -1.16 13.33
N LYS A 57 -0.43 -1.92 14.21
CA LYS A 57 -0.39 -1.61 15.65
C LYS A 57 1.04 -1.72 16.16
N ALA A 58 1.45 -0.81 17.05
CA ALA A 58 2.83 -0.78 17.51
C ALA A 58 3.23 -1.95 18.43
N ASP A 59 2.26 -2.72 18.92
CA ASP A 59 2.46 -3.91 19.74
C ASP A 59 2.44 -5.23 18.93
N GLN A 60 2.29 -5.14 17.61
CA GLN A 60 2.28 -6.30 16.70
C GLN A 60 3.57 -6.36 15.87
N PRO A 61 4.01 -7.57 15.45
CA PRO A 61 5.07 -7.71 14.46
C PRO A 61 4.73 -6.96 13.17
N TRP A 62 5.74 -6.42 12.51
CA TRP A 62 5.55 -5.78 11.21
C TRP A 62 5.13 -6.84 10.17
N PRO A 63 4.10 -6.58 9.34
CA PRO A 63 3.68 -7.52 8.30
C PRO A 63 4.79 -7.84 7.31
N ASP A 64 4.88 -9.09 6.88
CA ASP A 64 5.81 -9.49 5.83
C ASP A 64 5.31 -8.99 4.46
N HIS A 65 6.22 -8.43 3.67
CA HIS A 65 5.95 -8.01 2.30
C HIS A 65 6.59 -8.96 1.29
N ARG A 66 5.94 -9.12 0.14
CA ARG A 66 6.44 -9.96 -0.95
C ARG A 66 6.76 -9.12 -2.18
N MET A 67 7.92 -9.36 -2.77
CA MET A 67 8.33 -8.74 -4.04
C MET A 67 8.09 -9.73 -5.18
N ILE A 68 7.35 -9.31 -6.21
CA ILE A 68 7.16 -10.09 -7.44
C ILE A 68 7.71 -9.30 -8.63
N ALA A 69 8.53 -9.96 -9.44
CA ALA A 69 9.04 -9.39 -10.67
C ALA A 69 8.32 -9.97 -11.88
N GLY A 70 7.94 -9.11 -12.81
CA GLY A 70 7.23 -9.51 -14.02
C GLY A 70 7.18 -8.39 -15.05
N THR A 71 6.42 -8.63 -16.11
CA THR A 71 6.08 -7.60 -17.10
C THR A 71 4.65 -7.17 -16.86
N LEU A 72 4.40 -5.86 -16.80
CA LEU A 72 3.05 -5.32 -16.66
C LEU A 72 2.27 -5.61 -17.95
N ASP A 73 1.30 -6.51 -17.90
CA ASP A 73 0.49 -6.88 -19.08
C ASP A 73 -0.78 -6.04 -19.19
N TYR A 74 -1.31 -5.60 -18.05
CA TYR A 74 -2.56 -4.87 -17.96
C TYR A 74 -2.59 -4.04 -16.69
N ALA A 75 -3.17 -2.84 -16.80
CA ALA A 75 -3.64 -2.05 -15.67
C ALA A 75 -5.03 -1.50 -16.03
N ASP A 76 -5.98 -1.62 -15.12
CA ASP A 76 -7.32 -1.08 -15.36
C ASP A 76 -7.30 0.46 -15.40
N SER A 77 -8.34 1.07 -15.99
CA SER A 77 -8.38 2.53 -16.17
C SER A 77 -8.52 3.31 -14.86
N TYR A 78 -8.86 2.63 -13.75
CA TYR A 78 -9.01 3.22 -12.43
C TYR A 78 -7.86 2.85 -11.47
N TRP A 79 -6.88 2.09 -11.93
CA TRP A 79 -5.75 1.61 -11.14
C TRP A 79 -6.17 0.88 -9.86
N GLY A 80 -7.25 0.09 -9.94
CA GLY A 80 -7.70 -0.82 -8.90
C GLY A 80 -7.19 -2.25 -9.09
N GLU A 81 -6.73 -2.62 -10.28
CA GLU A 81 -6.20 -3.96 -10.58
C GLU A 81 -5.08 -3.89 -11.63
N ILE A 82 -4.08 -4.75 -11.46
CA ILE A 82 -3.05 -5.01 -12.47
C ILE A 82 -2.91 -6.51 -12.76
N GLN A 83 -2.37 -6.82 -13.94
CA GLN A 83 -1.89 -8.16 -14.28
C GLN A 83 -0.40 -8.12 -14.63
N LEU A 84 0.38 -9.04 -14.06
CA LEU A 84 1.77 -9.27 -14.43
C LEU A 84 1.94 -10.60 -15.14
N SER A 85 2.71 -10.62 -16.23
CA SER A 85 3.33 -11.85 -16.73
C SER A 85 4.56 -12.18 -15.87
N THR A 86 4.51 -13.29 -15.15
CA THR A 86 5.63 -13.85 -14.37
C THR A 86 6.14 -15.14 -15.03
N PRO A 87 7.34 -15.65 -14.66
CA PRO A 87 7.83 -16.94 -15.17
C PRO A 87 6.90 -18.13 -14.88
N ASP A 88 6.09 -18.03 -13.82
CA ASP A 88 5.16 -19.08 -13.39
C ASP A 88 3.77 -18.92 -14.05
N GLY A 89 3.55 -17.81 -14.77
CA GLY A 89 2.32 -17.51 -15.49
C GLY A 89 1.80 -16.10 -15.22
N PRO A 90 0.63 -15.73 -15.78
CA PRO A 90 -0.01 -14.46 -15.48
C PRO A 90 -0.59 -14.46 -14.06
N GLU A 91 -0.32 -13.40 -13.30
CA GLU A 91 -0.86 -13.15 -11.96
C GLU A 91 -1.59 -11.81 -11.90
N ARG A 92 -2.69 -11.75 -11.15
CA ARG A 92 -3.47 -10.53 -10.94
C ARG A 92 -3.42 -10.08 -9.49
N PHE A 93 -3.34 -8.77 -9.32
CA PHE A 93 -3.27 -8.15 -8.00
C PHE A 93 -4.23 -6.97 -7.95
N GLU A 94 -5.01 -6.91 -6.86
CA GLU A 94 -5.65 -5.66 -6.48
C GLU A 94 -4.58 -4.61 -6.18
N VAL A 95 -4.94 -3.35 -6.39
CA VAL A 95 -4.07 -2.21 -6.15
C VAL A 95 -4.57 -1.44 -4.94
N ASP A 96 -3.66 -1.16 -4.01
CA ASP A 96 -3.97 -0.27 -2.91
C ASP A 96 -4.31 1.13 -3.45
N SER A 97 -5.40 1.70 -2.95
CA SER A 97 -5.87 3.04 -3.35
C SER A 97 -4.81 4.13 -3.23
N LEU A 98 -3.82 3.97 -2.34
CA LEU A 98 -2.71 4.91 -2.18
C LEU A 98 -1.57 4.68 -3.19
N ALA A 99 -1.49 3.48 -3.75
CA ALA A 99 -0.48 3.08 -4.73
C ALA A 99 -0.90 3.36 -6.18
N GLY A 100 -2.21 3.38 -6.47
CA GLY A 100 -2.74 3.44 -7.84
C GLY A 100 -2.14 4.57 -8.70
N SER A 101 -1.94 5.77 -8.15
CA SER A 101 -1.35 6.90 -8.88
C SER A 101 0.06 6.64 -9.43
N LYS A 102 0.81 5.70 -8.83
CA LYS A 102 2.15 5.30 -9.31
C LYS A 102 2.08 4.60 -10.66
N LEU A 103 0.95 3.97 -11.00
CA LEU A 103 0.75 3.27 -12.28
C LEU A 103 0.71 4.23 -13.49
N SER A 104 0.44 5.51 -13.27
CA SER A 104 0.33 6.53 -14.33
C SER A 104 1.55 6.67 -15.24
N VAL A 105 2.73 6.23 -14.79
CA VAL A 105 4.00 6.33 -15.54
C VAL A 105 4.46 5.01 -16.17
N PHE A 106 3.68 3.94 -16.00
CA PHE A 106 3.95 2.61 -16.54
C PHE A 106 3.06 2.35 -17.75
N GLN A 107 3.64 1.70 -18.75
CA GLN A 107 2.93 1.23 -19.93
C GLN A 107 2.90 -0.29 -19.89
N GLU A 108 1.87 -0.89 -20.47
CA GLU A 108 1.86 -2.34 -20.74
C GLU A 108 3.13 -2.74 -21.51
N GLY A 109 3.69 -3.90 -21.20
CA GLY A 109 5.00 -4.36 -21.65
C GLY A 109 6.19 -3.86 -20.80
N THR A 110 5.98 -2.99 -19.80
CA THR A 110 7.07 -2.52 -18.94
C THR A 110 7.51 -3.61 -17.95
N PRO A 111 8.81 -3.94 -17.86
CA PRO A 111 9.34 -4.78 -16.79
C PRO A 111 9.29 -4.05 -15.45
N VAL A 112 8.66 -4.67 -14.45
CA VAL A 112 8.43 -4.08 -13.13
C VAL A 112 8.73 -5.05 -12.00
N THR A 113 8.90 -4.49 -10.81
CA THR A 113 8.82 -5.21 -9.54
C THR A 113 7.70 -4.59 -8.73
N VAL A 114 6.75 -5.41 -8.27
CA VAL A 114 5.67 -4.99 -7.38
C VAL A 114 5.96 -5.45 -5.96
N GLU A 115 5.62 -4.60 -5.01
CA GLU A 115 5.61 -4.91 -3.59
C GLU A 115 4.15 -5.19 -3.18
N LEU A 116 3.94 -6.38 -2.62
CA LEU A 116 2.66 -6.84 -2.12
C LEU A 116 2.69 -6.88 -0.59
N ASP A 117 1.57 -6.53 0.03
CA ASP A 117 1.37 -6.75 1.45
C ASP A 117 0.95 -8.21 1.77
N ALA A 118 0.65 -8.46 3.04
CA ALA A 118 0.24 -9.77 3.53
C ALA A 118 -1.06 -10.30 2.92
N ASP A 119 -1.91 -9.41 2.37
CA ASP A 119 -3.17 -9.77 1.70
C ASP A 119 -3.01 -9.96 0.18
N ASN A 120 -1.78 -9.91 -0.34
CA ASN A 120 -1.45 -9.94 -1.76
C ASN A 120 -1.96 -8.73 -2.57
N VAL A 121 -2.10 -7.58 -1.93
CA VAL A 121 -2.47 -6.33 -2.60
C VAL A 121 -1.21 -5.53 -2.92
N MET A 122 -1.14 -4.97 -4.12
CA MET A 122 -0.03 -4.12 -4.53
C MET A 122 -0.02 -2.81 -3.76
N ILE A 123 1.05 -2.60 -3.00
CA ILE A 123 1.31 -1.38 -2.22
C ILE A 123 2.41 -0.52 -2.84
N ASP A 124 3.29 -1.10 -3.68
CA ASP A 124 4.27 -0.35 -4.44
C ASP A 124 4.61 -1.00 -5.79
N ILE A 125 5.16 -0.21 -6.71
CA ILE A 125 5.61 -0.63 -8.03
C ILE A 125 6.83 0.17 -8.48
N TYR A 126 7.83 -0.55 -9.00
CA TYR A 126 9.10 0.01 -9.45
C TYR A 126 9.44 -0.48 -10.86
N ARG A 127 10.02 0.40 -11.69
CA ARG A 127 10.58 -0.02 -12.98
C ARG A 127 11.82 -0.86 -12.73
N ARG A 128 11.87 -2.06 -13.32
CA ARG A 128 13.04 -2.93 -13.26
C ARG A 128 14.11 -2.35 -14.18
N ARG A 129 15.30 -2.08 -13.62
CA ARG A 129 16.48 -1.64 -14.39
C ARG A 129 17.14 -2.81 -15.11
#